data_AF-A0A7J3AAD4-F1
#
_entry.id   AF-A0A7J3AAD4-F1
#
_cell.length_a   1.000
_cell.length_b   1.000
_cell.length_c   1.000
_cell.angle_alpha   90.00
_cell.angle_beta   90.00
_cell.angle_gamma   90.00
#
_symmetry.space_group_name_H-M   'P 1'
#
loop_
_entity.id
_entity.type
_entity.pdbx_description
1 polymer ?
#
loop_
_entity_poly.entity_id
_entity_poly.type
_entity_poly.pdbx_seq_one_letter_code
_entity_poly.pdbx_strand_id
1 'polypeptide(L)'
;MVDSVAIVGWEWIVILAILAVIMIWGPDKIPKLARALGQARKEFEKAQKEFTNPTPEPEQAPTAESKTASDDYLIQTAKSLGIETAGKTREQISKEILERARAAQPQSGQQQ
;
A
#
# COMPACT_ATOMS: atom_id res chain seq x y z
N MET A 1 28.16 32.86 24.47
CA MET A 1 26.93 33.62 24.13
C MET A 1 26.91 34.17 22.69
N VAL A 2 27.99 34.01 21.91
CA VAL A 2 28.07 34.49 20.51
C VAL A 2 27.69 33.42 19.48
N ASP A 3 27.79 32.15 19.84
CA ASP A 3 27.56 31.01 18.94
C ASP A 3 26.08 30.85 18.55
N SER A 4 25.14 31.24 19.43
CA SER A 4 23.70 31.19 19.15
C SER A 4 23.27 32.18 18.06
N VAL A 5 23.95 33.32 17.92
CA VAL A 5 23.66 34.30 16.86
C VAL A 5 24.26 33.90 15.52
N ALA A 6 25.44 33.26 15.54
CA ALA A 6 26.10 32.80 14.33
C ALA A 6 25.29 31.72 13.61
N ILE A 7 24.79 30.71 14.34
CA ILE A 7 23.97 29.63 13.75
C ILE A 7 22.69 30.21 13.14
N VAL A 8 22.01 31.09 13.88
CA VAL A 8 20.79 31.76 13.40
C VAL A 8 21.05 32.56 12.12
N GLY A 9 22.21 33.25 12.00
CA GLY A 9 22.57 34.00 10.79
C GLY A 9 22.79 33.13 9.55
N TRP A 10 23.44 31.97 9.69
CA TRP A 10 23.69 31.06 8.58
C TRP A 10 22.43 30.35 8.09
N GLU A 11 21.52 30.00 8.99
CA GLU A 11 20.22 29.40 8.64
C GLU A 11 19.41 30.32 7.70
N TRP A 12 19.37 31.63 7.97
CA TRP A 12 18.69 32.60 7.11
C TRP A 12 19.30 32.69 5.70
N ILE A 13 20.63 32.60 5.60
CA ILE A 13 21.33 32.60 4.30
C ILE A 13 20.95 31.35 3.49
N VAL A 14 20.93 30.18 4.12
CA VAL A 14 20.55 28.92 3.46
C VAL A 14 19.09 28.97 3.00
N ILE A 15 18.18 29.49 3.82
CA ILE A 15 16.76 29.65 3.46
C ILE A 15 16.61 30.61 2.27
N LEU A 16 17.30 31.76 2.27
CA LEU A 16 17.29 32.69 1.15
C LEU A 16 17.87 32.08 -0.13
N ALA A 17 18.94 31.29 -0.02
CA ALA A 17 19.51 30.59 -1.17
C ALA A 17 18.52 29.57 -1.77
N ILE A 18 17.86 28.77 -0.94
CA ILE A 18 16.85 27.80 -1.38
C ILE A 18 15.67 28.54 -2.04
N LEU A 19 15.20 29.65 -1.45
CA LEU A 19 14.14 30.47 -2.03
C LEU A 19 14.54 31.09 -3.36
N ALA A 20 15.78 31.56 -3.50
CA ALA A 20 16.29 32.09 -4.76
C ALA A 20 16.30 31.01 -5.85
N VAL A 21 16.76 29.79 -5.52
CA VAL A 21 16.73 28.64 -6.45
C VAL A 21 15.29 28.30 -6.86
N ILE A 22 14.36 28.24 -5.91
CA ILE A 22 12.95 27.98 -6.20
C ILE A 22 12.32 29.10 -7.03
N MET A 23 12.71 30.36 -6.82
CA MET A 23 12.19 31.50 -7.59
C MET A 23 12.64 31.45 -9.05
N ILE A 24 13.92 31.11 -9.29
CA ILE A 24 14.49 30.99 -10.64
C ILE A 24 13.87 29.80 -11.38
N TRP A 25 13.69 28.68 -10.68
CA TRP A 25 13.16 27.47 -11.30
C TRP A 25 11.62 27.45 -11.38
N GLY A 26 10.98 28.18 -10.48
CA GLY A 26 9.54 28.23 -10.27
C GLY A 26 9.05 27.16 -9.27
N PRO A 27 8.03 27.46 -8.45
CA PRO A 27 7.49 26.53 -7.46
C PRO A 27 6.85 25.28 -8.10
N ASP A 28 6.44 25.36 -9.36
CA ASP A 28 5.86 24.24 -10.11
C ASP A 28 6.84 23.11 -10.46
N LYS A 29 8.15 23.29 -10.27
CA LYS A 29 9.13 22.24 -10.63
C LYS A 29 9.16 21.11 -9.60
N ILE A 30 9.06 21.42 -8.32
CA ILE A 30 9.00 20.41 -7.24
C ILE A 30 7.85 19.41 -7.46
N PRO A 31 6.58 19.83 -7.68
CA PRO A 31 5.50 18.89 -7.92
C PRO A 31 5.63 18.13 -9.25
N LYS A 32 6.21 18.76 -10.29
CA LYS A 32 6.45 18.08 -11.57
C LYS A 32 7.51 16.97 -11.45
N LEU A 33 8.59 17.21 -10.71
CA LEU A 33 9.63 16.22 -10.46
C LEU A 33 9.11 15.08 -9.59
N ALA A 34 8.35 15.38 -8.54
CA ALA A 34 7.73 14.36 -7.70
C ALA A 34 6.80 13.45 -8.52
N ARG A 35 5.99 14.02 -9.42
CA ARG A 35 5.13 13.24 -10.32
C ARG A 35 5.93 12.38 -11.29
N ALA A 36 6.93 12.96 -11.96
CA ALA A 36 7.77 12.23 -12.91
C ALA A 36 8.54 11.08 -12.24
N LEU A 37 9.13 11.34 -11.07
CA LEU A 37 9.84 10.33 -10.29
C LEU A 37 8.89 9.24 -9.77
N GLY A 38 7.69 9.60 -9.34
CA GLY A 38 6.65 8.65 -8.93
C GLY A 38 6.20 7.75 -10.08
N GLN A 39 5.99 8.32 -11.27
CA GLN A 39 5.66 7.54 -12.47
C GLN A 39 6.82 6.60 -12.86
N ALA A 40 8.05 7.10 -12.86
CA ALA A 40 9.23 6.29 -13.15
C ALA A 40 9.41 5.13 -12.15
N ARG A 41 9.24 5.40 -10.84
CA ARG A 41 9.27 4.36 -9.79
C ARG A 41 8.19 3.30 -10.02
N LYS A 42 6.96 3.72 -10.31
CA LYS A 42 5.84 2.81 -10.58
C LYS A 42 6.11 1.87 -11.75
N GLU A 43 6.58 2.40 -12.88
CA GLU A 43 6.90 1.56 -14.04
C GLU A 43 8.12 0.65 -13.78
N PHE A 44 9.09 1.13 -13.01
CA PHE A 44 10.24 0.30 -12.58
C PHE A 44 9.82 -0.84 -11.63
N GLU A 45 8.90 -0.59 -10.70
CA GLU A 45 8.35 -1.63 -9.81
C GLU A 45 7.54 -2.67 -10.59
N LYS A 46 6.69 -2.24 -11.53
CA LYS A 46 5.97 -3.14 -12.42
C LYS A 46 6.91 -4.05 -13.21
N ALA A 47 7.90 -3.45 -13.89
CA ALA A 47 8.87 -4.21 -14.66
C ALA A 47 9.60 -5.23 -13.77
N GLN A 48 10.10 -4.82 -12.59
CA GLN A 48 10.75 -5.74 -11.64
C GLN A 48 9.85 -6.89 -11.18
N LYS A 49 8.56 -6.63 -10.96
CA LYS A 49 7.59 -7.67 -10.58
C LYS A 49 7.33 -8.64 -11.73
N GLU A 50 7.20 -8.17 -12.97
CA GLU A 50 7.09 -9.03 -14.16
C GLU A 50 8.34 -9.91 -14.33
N PHE A 51 9.54 -9.41 -14.00
CA PHE A 51 10.76 -10.21 -14.03
C PHE A 51 10.86 -11.23 -12.88
N THR A 52 10.28 -10.93 -11.71
CA THR A 52 10.37 -11.79 -10.51
C THR A 52 9.25 -12.83 -10.44
N ASN A 53 8.07 -12.52 -10.99
CA ASN A 53 6.93 -13.42 -11.01
C ASN A 53 6.37 -13.50 -12.46
N PRO A 54 6.70 -14.56 -13.24
CA PRO A 54 6.18 -14.74 -14.59
C PRO A 54 4.69 -15.14 -14.61
N THR A 55 4.04 -15.23 -13.46
CA THR A 55 2.59 -15.43 -13.36
C THR A 55 1.91 -14.08 -13.53
N PRO A 56 0.98 -13.92 -14.49
CA PRO A 56 0.25 -12.67 -14.68
C PRO A 56 -0.70 -12.44 -13.51
N GLU A 57 -0.20 -11.87 -12.42
CA GLU A 57 -1.04 -11.24 -11.42
C GLU A 57 -1.45 -9.87 -11.96
N PRO A 58 -2.74 -9.63 -12.23
CA PRO A 58 -3.21 -8.33 -12.67
C PRO A 58 -3.02 -7.32 -11.53
N GLU A 59 -1.90 -6.61 -11.56
CA GLU A 59 -1.60 -5.55 -10.60
C GLU A 59 -2.40 -4.30 -10.95
N GLN A 60 -3.66 -4.30 -10.53
CA GLN A 60 -4.35 -3.06 -10.20
C GLN A 60 -3.68 -2.51 -8.94
N ALA A 61 -3.49 -1.20 -8.89
CA ALA A 61 -3.08 -0.49 -7.68
C ALA A 61 -3.95 -0.94 -6.49
N PRO A 62 -3.57 -0.68 -5.22
CA PRO A 62 -4.52 -0.76 -4.12
C PRO A 62 -5.56 0.39 -4.23
N THR A 63 -6.27 0.46 -5.35
CA THR A 63 -7.54 1.13 -5.52
C THR A 63 -8.58 0.32 -4.76
N ALA A 64 -9.65 0.98 -4.30
CA ALA A 64 -10.73 0.38 -3.51
C ALA A 64 -11.31 -0.92 -4.12
N GLU A 65 -11.13 -1.14 -5.42
CA GLU A 65 -11.56 -2.32 -6.18
C GLU A 65 -10.88 -3.63 -5.76
N SER A 66 -9.59 -3.63 -5.40
CA SER A 66 -8.88 -4.86 -4.95
C SER A 66 -9.38 -5.33 -3.58
N LYS A 67 -9.76 -4.37 -2.71
CA LYS A 67 -10.45 -4.70 -1.45
C LYS A 67 -11.81 -5.31 -1.75
N THR A 68 -12.63 -4.67 -2.60
CA THR A 68 -13.94 -5.21 -3.00
C THR A 68 -13.87 -6.62 -3.58
N ALA A 69 -12.90 -6.93 -4.45
CA ALA A 69 -12.72 -8.27 -5.00
C ALA A 69 -12.32 -9.30 -3.92
N SER A 70 -11.45 -8.92 -2.99
CA SER A 70 -11.05 -9.77 -1.86
C SER A 70 -12.21 -10.00 -0.88
N ASP A 71 -13.00 -8.95 -0.63
CA ASP A 71 -14.21 -9.01 0.20
C ASP A 71 -15.29 -9.89 -0.46
N ASP A 72 -15.46 -9.83 -1.79
CA ASP A 72 -16.39 -10.66 -2.54
C ASP A 72 -16.03 -12.15 -2.46
N TYR A 73 -14.75 -12.49 -2.62
CA TYR A 73 -14.26 -13.87 -2.48
C TYR A 73 -14.47 -14.43 -1.06
N LEU A 74 -14.24 -13.60 -0.04
CA LEU A 74 -14.50 -13.96 1.36
C LEU A 74 -15.99 -14.17 1.62
N ILE A 75 -16.87 -13.31 1.09
CA ILE A 75 -18.33 -13.44 1.22
C ILE A 75 -18.82 -14.70 0.50
N GLN A 76 -18.28 -15.01 -0.68
CA GLN A 76 -18.63 -16.20 -1.45
C GLN A 76 -18.25 -17.49 -0.70
N THR A 77 -17.03 -17.54 -0.17
CA THR A 77 -16.54 -18.67 0.63
C THR A 77 -17.40 -18.85 1.88
N ALA A 78 -17.74 -17.76 2.57
CA ALA A 78 -18.61 -17.79 3.74
C ALA A 78 -20.02 -18.30 3.41
N LYS A 79 -20.64 -17.84 2.31
CA LYS A 79 -21.94 -18.33 1.85
C LYS A 79 -21.91 -19.82 1.53
N SER A 80 -20.87 -20.31 0.87
CA SER A 80 -20.69 -21.74 0.58
C SER A 80 -20.54 -22.59 1.85
N LEU A 81 -20.01 -22.01 2.93
CA LEU A 81 -19.88 -22.65 4.25
C LEU A 81 -21.11 -22.43 5.17
N GLY A 82 -22.16 -21.79 4.65
CA GLY A 82 -23.38 -21.49 5.42
C GLY A 82 -23.15 -20.49 6.56
N ILE A 83 -22.26 -19.53 6.36
CA ILE A 83 -21.95 -18.45 7.30
C ILE A 83 -22.73 -17.18 6.90
N GLU A 84 -23.44 -16.56 7.85
CA GLU A 84 -24.10 -15.28 7.62
C GLU A 84 -23.09 -14.14 7.53
N THR A 85 -23.00 -13.49 6.36
CA THR A 85 -22.08 -12.39 6.08
C THR A 85 -22.69 -11.00 6.31
N ALA A 86 -24.00 -10.90 6.52
CA ALA A 86 -24.71 -9.62 6.70
C ALA A 86 -24.39 -9.03 8.09
N GLY A 87 -23.87 -7.79 8.11
CA GLY A 87 -23.55 -7.07 9.35
C GLY A 87 -22.24 -7.47 10.03
N LYS A 88 -21.43 -8.36 9.44
CA LYS A 88 -20.11 -8.77 9.97
C LYS A 88 -18.98 -8.05 9.26
N THR A 89 -17.87 -7.80 9.96
CA THR A 89 -16.66 -7.23 9.33
C THR A 89 -15.86 -8.31 8.61
N ARG A 90 -14.99 -7.92 7.66
CA ARG A 90 -14.12 -8.84 6.92
C ARG A 90 -13.32 -9.76 7.86
N GLU A 91 -12.81 -9.22 8.95
CA GLU A 91 -12.02 -9.96 9.94
C GLU A 91 -12.87 -11.02 10.63
N GLN A 92 -14.11 -10.69 11.00
CA GLN A 92 -15.05 -11.62 11.63
C GLN A 92 -15.45 -12.75 10.68
N ILE A 93 -15.74 -12.40 9.42
CA ILE A 93 -16.05 -13.38 8.36
C ILE A 93 -14.86 -14.32 8.15
N SER A 94 -13.65 -13.77 8.05
CA SER A 94 -12.44 -14.59 7.84
C SER A 94 -12.17 -15.56 9.00
N LYS A 95 -12.36 -15.12 10.25
CA LYS A 95 -12.18 -15.95 11.45
C LYS A 95 -13.22 -17.08 11.50
N GLU A 96 -14.46 -16.78 11.15
CA GLU A 96 -15.56 -17.76 11.15
C GLU A 96 -15.45 -18.76 10.00
N ILE A 97 -14.98 -18.32 8.82
CA ILE A 97 -14.60 -19.21 7.72
C ILE A 97 -13.54 -20.19 8.20
N LEU A 98 -12.48 -19.71 8.87
CA LEU A 98 -11.41 -20.57 9.35
C LEU A 98 -11.90 -21.58 10.40
N GLU A 99 -12.77 -21.15 11.30
CA GLU A 99 -13.34 -22.00 12.35
C GLU A 99 -14.27 -23.08 11.75
N ARG A 100 -15.14 -22.71 10.79
CA ARG A 100 -16.00 -23.66 10.07
C ARG A 100 -15.22 -24.58 9.14
N ALA A 101 -14.19 -24.08 8.47
CA ALA A 101 -13.32 -24.88 7.62
C ALA A 101 -12.52 -25.90 8.43
N ARG A 102 -12.06 -25.53 9.64
CA ARG A 102 -11.44 -26.48 10.58
C ARG A 102 -12.45 -27.48 11.15
N ALA A 103 -13.66 -27.06 11.47
CA ALA A 103 -14.70 -27.97 11.95
C ALA A 103 -15.18 -28.96 10.88
N ALA A 104 -15.19 -28.53 9.60
CA ALA A 104 -15.50 -29.36 8.45
C ALA A 104 -14.34 -30.27 7.99
N GLN A 105 -13.11 -29.96 8.40
CA GLN A 105 -11.94 -30.83 8.23
C GLN A 105 -11.51 -31.44 9.57
N PRO A 106 -12.18 -32.50 10.05
CA PRO A 106 -11.66 -33.29 11.16
C PRO A 106 -10.36 -33.97 10.71
N GLN A 107 -9.27 -33.67 11.42
CA GLN A 107 -8.01 -34.42 11.48
C GLN A 107 -7.91 -35.69 10.60
N SER A 108 -7.48 -35.55 9.35
CA SER A 108 -6.87 -36.64 8.58
C SER A 108 -5.36 -36.59 8.79
N GLY A 109 -4.93 -36.97 10.00
CA GLY A 109 -3.51 -36.89 10.38
C GLY A 109 -3.12 -37.54 11.70
N GLN A 110 -4.02 -38.27 12.38
CA GLN A 110 -3.59 -39.34 13.27
C GLN A 110 -3.92 -40.67 12.59
N GLN A 111 -2.93 -41.23 11.91
CA GLN A 111 -2.70 -42.67 11.74
C GLN A 111 -1.49 -42.86 10.83
N GLN A 112 -0.30 -42.87 11.41
CA GLN A 112 0.49 -44.10 11.64
C GLN A 112 1.75 -43.78 12.44
#